data_AF-A0A2E0PWF1-F1
#
_entry.id   AF-A0A2E0PWF1-F1
#
_cell.length_a   1.000
_cell.length_b   1.000
_cell.length_c   1.000
_cell.angle_alpha   90.00
_cell.angle_beta   90.00
_cell.angle_gamma   90.00
#
_symmetry.space_group_name_H-M   'P 1'
#
loop_
_entity.id
_entity.type
_entity.pdbx_description
1 polymer ?
#
loop_
_entity_poly.entity_id
_entity_poly.type
_entity_poly.pdbx_seq_one_letter_code
_entity_poly.pdbx_strand_id
1 'polypeptide(L)'
;MITIDFEDEAVRGATVVKSGEITWPPPQVKLSAASTKPPEAPAPLKKEEIKPPSLFNQMLPVIIGALVLLGVGSVAPASFMTHFTVFVLSCFVGYMVIWNVSASLHTPLMSVTNAVSSIIVIGALVQISSSDPVLVSLAAFGILITSINIVGGFAVTQRMLDMFRK
;
A
#
# COMPACT_ATOMS: atom_id res chain seq x y z
N MET A 1 -22.84 -36.50 10.28
CA MET A 1 -22.68 -37.25 9.02
C MET A 1 -22.63 -36.19 7.93
N ILE A 2 -21.55 -36.11 7.14
CA ILE A 2 -21.38 -35.06 6.13
C ILE A 2 -22.34 -35.37 4.98
N THR A 3 -23.33 -34.51 4.75
CA THR A 3 -24.25 -34.62 3.62
C THR A 3 -23.56 -34.05 2.39
N ILE A 4 -23.11 -34.91 1.49
CA ILE A 4 -22.53 -34.49 0.20
C ILE A 4 -23.69 -34.15 -0.72
N ASP A 5 -24.03 -32.86 -0.79
CA ASP A 5 -25.01 -32.34 -1.74
C ASP A 5 -24.37 -32.25 -3.12
N PHE A 6 -24.88 -33.02 -4.05
CA PHE A 6 -24.33 -33.15 -5.40
C PHE A 6 -25.07 -32.26 -6.41
N GLU A 7 -26.03 -31.46 -5.94
CA GLU A 7 -26.63 -30.32 -6.65
C GLU A 7 -25.80 -29.04 -6.44
N ASP A 8 -24.92 -29.00 -5.44
CA ASP A 8 -23.93 -27.93 -5.26
C ASP A 8 -22.88 -27.98 -6.38
N GLU A 9 -22.73 -26.87 -7.09
CA GLU A 9 -21.85 -26.73 -8.24
C GLU A 9 -20.36 -26.87 -7.88
N ALA A 10 -19.96 -26.41 -6.68
CA ALA A 10 -18.59 -26.56 -6.20
C ALA A 10 -18.27 -28.02 -5.86
N VAL A 11 -19.23 -28.73 -5.24
CA VAL A 11 -19.09 -30.16 -4.91
C VAL A 11 -19.11 -31.03 -6.18
N ARG A 12 -19.99 -30.72 -7.14
CA ARG A 12 -20.08 -31.39 -8.45
C ARG A 12 -18.83 -31.20 -9.30
N GLY A 13 -18.26 -29.99 -9.35
CA GLY A 13 -17.04 -29.69 -10.11
C GLY A 13 -15.78 -30.36 -9.53
N ALA A 14 -15.74 -30.57 -8.21
CA ALA A 14 -14.61 -31.20 -7.53
C ALA A 14 -14.66 -32.73 -7.49
N THR A 15 -15.80 -33.37 -7.81
CA THR A 15 -16.00 -34.82 -7.64
C THR A 15 -15.84 -35.61 -8.95
N VAL A 16 -14.87 -36.51 -8.99
CA VAL A 16 -14.50 -37.29 -10.20
C VAL A 16 -15.21 -38.66 -10.28
N VAL A 17 -15.58 -39.24 -9.13
CA VAL A 17 -16.22 -40.57 -9.03
C VAL A 17 -17.31 -40.54 -7.95
N LYS A 18 -18.51 -41.04 -8.26
CA LYS A 18 -19.60 -41.23 -7.29
C LYS A 18 -20.08 -42.69 -7.32
N SER A 19 -20.02 -43.37 -6.17
CA SER A 19 -20.56 -44.73 -6.00
C SER A 19 -20.11 -45.76 -7.06
N GLY A 20 -18.86 -45.66 -7.53
CA GLY A 20 -18.28 -46.58 -8.51
C GLY A 20 -18.45 -46.15 -9.97
N GLU A 21 -19.22 -45.09 -10.26
CA GLU A 21 -19.38 -44.54 -11.61
C GLU A 21 -18.53 -43.27 -11.79
N ILE A 22 -17.88 -43.15 -12.94
CA ILE A 22 -17.06 -41.99 -13.31
C ILE A 22 -17.99 -40.85 -13.72
N THR A 23 -17.97 -39.73 -12.99
CA THR A 23 -18.83 -38.57 -13.22
C THR A 23 -18.14 -37.47 -14.04
N TRP A 24 -17.02 -37.81 -14.68
CA TRP A 24 -16.22 -36.94 -15.55
C TRP A 24 -16.59 -37.16 -17.02
N PRO A 25 -16.70 -36.13 -17.88
CA PRO A 25 -16.39 -34.71 -17.64
C PRO A 25 -17.44 -34.00 -16.77
N PRO A 26 -17.05 -32.96 -16.02
CA PRO A 26 -17.98 -32.24 -15.17
C PRO A 26 -19.02 -31.58 -16.08
N PRO A 27 -20.31 -31.59 -15.70
CA PRO A 27 -21.31 -30.85 -16.43
C PRO A 27 -20.86 -29.40 -16.56
N GLN A 28 -21.03 -28.80 -17.74
CA GLN A 28 -20.64 -27.41 -17.97
C GLN A 28 -21.27 -26.56 -16.87
N VAL A 29 -20.39 -25.86 -16.11
CA VAL A 29 -20.78 -24.85 -15.12
C VAL A 29 -21.82 -24.00 -15.81
N LYS A 30 -23.08 -24.08 -15.36
CA LYS A 30 -24.12 -23.22 -15.90
C LYS A 30 -23.76 -21.88 -15.31
N LEU A 31 -22.93 -21.12 -16.02
CA LEU A 31 -22.60 -19.73 -15.71
C LEU A 31 -23.92 -19.09 -15.29
N SER A 32 -24.11 -18.99 -13.98
CA SER A 32 -25.35 -18.50 -13.39
C SER A 32 -25.54 -17.15 -14.05
N ALA A 33 -26.56 -17.07 -14.92
CA ALA A 33 -26.63 -16.09 -15.99
C ALA A 33 -26.19 -14.74 -15.45
N ALA A 34 -24.92 -14.39 -15.68
CA ALA A 34 -24.40 -13.11 -15.33
C ALA A 34 -25.17 -12.19 -16.25
N SER A 35 -26.15 -11.51 -15.65
CA SER A 35 -27.09 -10.57 -16.26
C SER A 35 -26.75 -10.31 -17.73
N THR A 36 -27.46 -10.96 -18.64
CA THR A 36 -27.44 -10.64 -20.07
C THR A 36 -28.17 -9.32 -20.32
N LYS A 37 -27.89 -8.30 -19.49
CA LYS A 37 -28.07 -6.93 -19.92
C LYS A 37 -27.00 -6.73 -21.00
N PRO A 38 -27.36 -6.41 -22.25
CA PRO A 38 -26.39 -5.91 -23.21
C PRO A 38 -25.55 -4.84 -22.49
N PRO A 39 -24.23 -4.72 -22.76
CA PRO A 39 -23.47 -3.58 -22.26
C PRO A 39 -24.28 -2.35 -22.65
N GLU A 40 -24.87 -1.71 -21.65
CA GLU A 40 -25.61 -0.48 -21.83
C GLU A 40 -24.58 0.44 -22.47
N ALA A 41 -24.78 0.78 -23.75
CA ALA A 41 -23.85 1.60 -24.52
C ALA A 41 -23.45 2.73 -23.58
N PRO A 42 -22.15 2.87 -23.22
CA PRO A 42 -21.72 3.65 -22.08
C PRO A 42 -22.47 4.96 -22.14
N ALA A 43 -23.40 5.15 -21.18
CA ALA A 43 -24.27 6.32 -21.17
C ALA A 43 -23.35 7.50 -21.47
N PRO A 44 -23.60 8.27 -22.55
CA PRO A 44 -22.64 9.25 -23.04
C PRO A 44 -22.20 10.02 -21.83
N LEU A 45 -20.91 9.87 -21.46
CA LEU A 45 -20.35 10.37 -20.21
C LEU A 45 -20.99 11.72 -20.02
N LYS A 46 -21.89 11.84 -19.05
CA LYS A 46 -22.50 13.12 -18.75
C LYS A 46 -21.26 13.93 -18.44
N LYS A 47 -20.86 14.82 -19.36
CA LYS A 47 -19.82 15.79 -19.10
C LYS A 47 -20.42 16.56 -17.94
N GLU A 48 -20.10 16.11 -16.75
CA GLU A 48 -20.34 16.82 -15.53
C GLU A 48 -19.64 18.12 -15.81
N GLU A 49 -20.44 19.14 -16.08
CA GLU A 49 -19.95 20.45 -16.43
C GLU A 49 -19.12 20.85 -15.21
N ILE A 50 -17.80 20.74 -15.35
CA ILE A 50 -16.85 21.05 -14.29
C ILE A 50 -17.04 22.54 -14.07
N LYS A 51 -17.95 22.91 -13.15
CA LYS A 51 -18.07 24.28 -12.70
C LYS A 51 -16.66 24.63 -12.23
N PRO A 52 -16.02 25.68 -12.78
CA PRO A 52 -14.73 26.08 -12.30
C PRO A 52 -14.86 26.22 -10.78
N PRO A 53 -13.94 25.61 -10.01
CA PRO A 53 -14.05 25.67 -8.57
C PRO A 53 -14.25 27.13 -8.19
N SER A 54 -15.33 27.40 -7.45
CA SER A 54 -15.57 28.74 -6.90
C SER A 54 -14.26 29.22 -6.27
N LEU A 55 -13.85 30.44 -6.60
CA LEU A 55 -12.61 31.05 -6.09
C LEU A 55 -12.51 30.89 -4.57
N PHE A 56 -13.66 30.93 -3.88
CA PHE A 56 -13.80 30.64 -2.45
C PHE A 56 -13.36 29.21 -2.07
N ASN A 57 -13.80 28.19 -2.80
CA ASN A 57 -13.44 26.79 -2.55
C ASN A 57 -11.97 26.50 -2.88
N GLN A 58 -11.36 27.26 -3.80
CA GLN A 58 -9.93 27.15 -4.11
C GLN A 58 -9.06 27.89 -3.08
N MET A 59 -9.54 29.00 -2.52
CA MET A 59 -8.82 29.76 -1.49
C MET A 59 -8.99 29.18 -0.09
N LEU A 60 -10.09 28.50 0.21
CA LEU A 60 -10.35 27.89 1.51
C LEU A 60 -9.21 26.97 1.99
N PRO A 61 -8.70 26.00 1.21
CA PRO A 61 -7.58 25.16 1.66
C PRO A 61 -6.27 25.96 1.84
N VAL A 62 -6.05 27.00 1.04
CA VAL A 62 -4.87 27.87 1.17
C VAL A 62 -4.93 28.68 2.45
N ILE A 63 -6.10 29.23 2.79
CA ILE A 63 -6.31 29.98 4.04
C ILE A 63 -6.16 29.06 5.25
N ILE A 64 -6.73 27.85 5.20
CA ILE A 64 -6.56 26.85 6.26
C ILE A 64 -5.07 26.49 6.42
N GLY A 65 -4.37 26.21 5.32
CA GLY A 65 -2.93 25.92 5.34
C GLY A 65 -2.11 27.07 5.91
N ALA A 66 -2.41 28.31 5.54
CA ALA A 66 -1.76 29.51 6.06
C ALA A 66 -2.02 29.69 7.57
N LEU A 67 -3.26 29.50 8.03
CA LEU A 67 -3.60 29.59 9.45
C LEU A 67 -2.92 28.49 10.28
N VAL A 68 -2.84 27.27 9.76
CA VAL A 68 -2.11 26.16 10.41
C VAL A 68 -0.62 26.49 10.49
N LEU A 69 -0.02 26.99 9.41
CA LEU A 69 1.39 27.40 9.39
C LEU A 69 1.69 28.53 10.36
N LEU A 70 0.82 29.55 10.44
CA LEU A 70 0.96 30.64 11.39
C LEU A 70 0.78 30.15 12.83
N GLY A 71 -0.19 29.27 13.09
CA GLY A 71 -0.42 28.67 14.39
C GLY A 71 0.81 27.89 14.86
N VAL A 72 1.34 27.00 14.02
CA VAL A 72 2.56 26.24 14.31
C VAL A 72 3.76 27.18 14.48
N GLY A 73 3.94 28.16 13.59
CA GLY A 73 5.04 29.12 13.66
C GLY A 73 5.04 29.99 14.92
N SER A 74 3.87 30.21 15.54
CA SER A 74 3.75 30.98 16.78
C SER A 74 4.27 30.23 18.03
N VAL A 75 4.27 28.90 17.99
CA VAL A 75 4.65 28.04 19.13
C VAL A 75 5.91 27.21 18.87
N ALA A 76 6.36 27.10 17.62
CA ALA A 76 7.45 26.21 17.25
C ALA A 76 8.84 26.81 17.56
N PRO A 77 9.79 26.00 18.05
CA PRO A 77 11.20 26.40 18.20
C PRO A 77 11.84 26.78 16.86
N ALA A 78 12.91 27.60 16.88
CA ALA A 78 13.63 27.98 15.66
C ALA A 78 14.15 26.79 14.83
N SER A 79 14.50 25.67 15.48
CA SER A 79 14.93 24.43 14.83
C SER A 79 13.81 23.74 14.03
N PHE A 80 12.55 23.96 14.41
CA PHE A 80 11.40 23.39 13.71
C PHE A 80 11.35 23.87 12.26
N MET A 81 11.58 25.16 12.01
CA MET A 81 11.55 25.72 10.65
C MET A 81 12.60 25.07 9.75
N THR A 82 13.78 24.78 10.28
CA THR A 82 14.83 24.04 9.55
C THR A 82 14.38 22.62 9.22
N HIS A 83 13.89 21.86 10.22
CA HIS A 83 13.42 20.48 9.99
C HIS A 83 12.21 20.43 9.04
N PHE A 84 11.29 21.38 9.18
CA PHE A 84 10.11 21.49 8.32
C PHE A 84 10.49 21.82 6.88
N THR A 85 11.46 22.72 6.67
CA THR A 85 11.99 23.02 5.32
C THR A 85 12.62 21.78 4.69
N VAL A 86 13.45 21.04 5.44
CA VAL A 86 14.05 19.78 4.98
C VAL A 86 12.98 18.74 4.65
N PHE A 87 11.93 18.63 5.47
CA PHE A 87 10.79 17.74 5.24
C PHE A 87 10.04 18.09 3.95
N VAL A 88 9.69 19.36 3.72
CA VAL A 88 8.99 19.78 2.50
C VAL A 88 9.85 19.54 1.26
N LEU A 89 11.14 19.90 1.30
CA LEU A 89 12.06 19.66 0.20
C LEU A 89 12.27 18.16 -0.08
N SER A 90 12.33 17.32 0.96
CA SER A 90 12.46 15.87 0.77
C SER A 90 11.21 15.25 0.14
N CYS A 91 10.00 15.77 0.41
CA CYS A 91 8.80 15.37 -0.30
C CYS A 91 8.88 15.67 -1.81
N PHE A 92 9.35 16.87 -2.18
CA PHE A 92 9.55 17.22 -3.59
C PHE A 92 10.58 16.29 -4.26
N VAL A 93 11.71 16.03 -3.61
CA VAL A 93 12.73 15.10 -4.11
C VAL A 93 12.14 13.70 -4.28
N GLY A 94 11.43 13.18 -3.28
CA GLY A 94 10.80 11.86 -3.33
C GLY A 94 9.81 11.72 -4.50
N TYR A 95 8.99 12.75 -4.73
CA TYR A 95 8.09 12.81 -5.89
C TYR A 95 8.86 12.74 -7.21
N MET A 96 9.90 13.58 -7.39
CA MET A 96 10.69 13.62 -8.63
C MET A 96 11.41 12.29 -8.91
N VAL A 97 11.89 11.60 -7.86
CA VAL A 97 12.60 10.33 -7.97
C VAL A 97 11.66 9.19 -8.42
N ILE A 98 10.42 9.16 -7.90
CA ILE A 98 9.48 8.06 -8.17
C ILE A 98 8.72 8.27 -9.49
N TRP A 99 8.51 9.51 -9.92
CA TRP A 99 7.65 9.86 -11.07
C TRP A 99 8.04 9.18 -12.40
N ASN A 100 9.33 8.93 -12.63
CA ASN A 100 9.84 8.37 -13.89
C ASN A 100 10.35 6.92 -13.77
N VAL A 101 9.83 6.13 -12.82
CA VAL A 101 10.23 4.71 -12.71
C VAL A 101 9.58 3.87 -13.82
N SER A 102 10.33 2.91 -14.39
CA SER A 102 9.76 1.95 -15.35
C SER A 102 8.65 1.13 -14.72
N ALA A 103 7.59 0.84 -15.49
CA ALA A 103 6.44 0.05 -15.00
C ALA A 103 6.85 -1.34 -14.47
N SER A 104 7.89 -1.93 -15.06
CA SER A 104 8.47 -3.22 -14.61
C SER A 104 9.09 -3.15 -13.20
N LEU A 105 9.42 -1.96 -12.72
CA LEU A 105 10.10 -1.75 -11.44
C LEU A 105 9.16 -1.33 -10.31
N HIS A 106 7.84 -1.19 -10.52
CA HIS A 106 6.92 -0.81 -9.43
C HIS A 106 6.92 -1.83 -8.28
N THR A 107 6.96 -3.13 -8.57
CA THR A 107 7.02 -4.17 -7.54
C THR A 107 8.35 -4.18 -6.79
N PRO A 108 9.53 -4.15 -7.46
CA PRO A 108 10.80 -3.91 -6.77
C PRO A 108 10.83 -2.60 -5.96
N LEU A 109 10.26 -1.52 -6.49
CA LEU A 109 10.21 -0.22 -5.82
C LEU A 109 9.38 -0.31 -4.53
N MET A 110 8.23 -0.98 -4.56
CA MET A 110 7.43 -1.23 -3.36
C MET A 110 8.26 -1.96 -2.29
N SER A 111 9.00 -2.99 -2.68
CA SER A 111 9.89 -3.73 -1.78
C SER A 111 11.01 -2.84 -1.21
N VAL A 112 11.65 -2.00 -2.02
CA VAL A 112 12.66 -1.03 -1.55
C VAL A 112 12.07 -0.06 -0.54
N THR A 113 10.90 0.52 -0.83
CA THR A 113 10.28 1.50 0.09
C THR A 113 9.94 0.88 1.43
N ASN A 114 9.56 -0.40 1.47
CA ASN A 114 9.41 -1.14 2.73
C ASN A 114 10.76 -1.27 3.47
N ALA A 115 11.84 -1.65 2.79
CA ALA A 115 13.17 -1.73 3.41
C ALA A 115 13.67 -0.37 3.94
N VAL A 116 13.45 0.71 3.19
CA VAL A 116 13.87 2.07 3.57
C VAL A 116 13.04 2.63 4.74
N SER A 117 11.77 2.21 4.89
CA SER A 117 10.92 2.61 6.02
C SER A 117 11.51 2.20 7.39
N SER A 118 12.43 1.23 7.40
CA SER A 118 13.18 0.82 8.59
C SER A 118 14.16 1.86 9.13
N ILE A 119 14.20 3.08 8.59
CA ILE A 119 14.91 4.22 9.18
C ILE A 119 14.50 4.49 10.65
N ILE A 120 13.34 4.00 11.07
CA ILE A 120 12.88 4.00 12.46
C ILE A 120 13.87 3.36 13.44
N VAL A 121 14.81 2.51 12.96
CA VAL A 121 15.88 1.94 13.79
C VAL A 121 16.71 3.01 14.50
N ILE A 122 16.87 4.19 13.88
CA ILE A 122 17.60 5.31 14.48
C ILE A 122 16.94 5.74 15.79
N GLY A 123 15.60 5.79 15.84
CA GLY A 123 14.88 6.13 17.07
C GLY A 123 15.13 5.12 18.19
N ALA A 124 15.14 3.83 17.87
CA ALA A 124 15.42 2.79 18.84
C ALA A 124 16.90 2.81 19.31
N LEU A 125 17.84 3.10 18.40
CA LEU A 125 19.26 3.24 18.73
C LEU A 125 19.53 4.44 19.65
N VAL A 126 18.78 5.53 19.54
CA VAL A 126 18.88 6.65 20.49
C VAL A 126 18.44 6.24 21.89
N GLN A 127 17.43 5.36 22.01
CA GLN A 127 16.86 4.96 23.30
C GLN A 127 17.59 3.80 23.98
N ILE A 128 18.47 3.10 23.28
CA ILE A 128 19.21 1.96 23.86
C ILE A 128 20.18 2.38 24.97
N SER A 129 20.60 3.65 25.00
CA SER A 129 21.48 4.22 26.03
C SER A 129 20.71 4.80 27.22
N SER A 130 19.39 4.60 27.30
CA SER A 130 18.56 5.06 28.42
C SER A 130 18.93 4.33 29.73
N SER A 131 18.71 5.00 30.86
CA SER A 131 18.85 4.41 32.19
C SER A 131 17.62 3.60 32.63
N ASP A 132 16.49 3.75 31.93
CA ASP A 132 15.25 3.01 32.22
C ASP A 132 15.29 1.62 31.57
N PRO A 133 15.28 0.53 32.35
CA PRO A 133 15.30 -0.83 31.83
C PRO A 133 14.14 -1.14 30.86
N VAL A 134 12.99 -0.52 31.06
CA VAL A 134 11.82 -0.71 30.18
C VAL A 134 12.11 -0.11 28.81
N LEU A 135 12.61 1.12 28.75
CA LEU A 135 12.97 1.78 27.51
C LEU A 135 14.07 1.01 26.76
N VAL A 136 15.08 0.53 27.49
CA VAL A 136 16.17 -0.27 26.90
C VAL A 136 15.64 -1.59 26.32
N SER A 137 14.75 -2.28 27.03
CA SER A 137 14.16 -3.54 26.54
C SER A 137 13.30 -3.33 25.29
N LEU A 138 12.51 -2.26 25.26
CA LEU A 138 11.68 -1.91 24.11
C LEU A 138 12.53 -1.47 22.91
N ALA A 139 13.60 -0.71 23.16
CA ALA A 139 14.57 -0.32 22.14
C ALA A 139 15.27 -1.54 21.55
N ALA A 140 15.71 -2.50 22.38
CA ALA A 140 16.33 -3.74 21.92
C ALA A 140 15.38 -4.56 21.03
N PHE A 141 14.10 -4.68 21.43
CA PHE A 141 13.08 -5.36 20.62
C PHE A 141 12.79 -4.62 19.31
N GLY A 142 12.70 -3.29 19.36
CA GLY A 142 12.54 -2.45 18.18
C GLY A 142 13.70 -2.59 17.19
N ILE A 143 14.95 -2.62 17.68
CA ILE A 143 16.14 -2.86 16.85
C ILE A 143 16.05 -4.25 16.21
N LEU A 144 15.67 -5.28 16.96
CA LEU A 144 15.53 -6.64 16.44
C LEU A 144 14.52 -6.72 15.28
N ILE A 145 13.30 -6.22 15.50
CA ILE A 145 12.25 -6.24 14.47
C ILE A 145 12.67 -5.42 13.25
N THR A 146 13.22 -4.24 13.49
CA THR A 146 13.62 -3.35 12.39
C THR A 146 14.76 -3.97 11.58
N SER A 147 15.71 -4.64 12.24
CA SER A 147 16.80 -5.35 11.56
C SER A 147 16.28 -6.46 10.64
N ILE A 148 15.24 -7.20 11.06
CA ILE A 148 14.58 -8.20 10.22
C ILE A 148 13.96 -7.54 8.98
N ASN A 149 13.29 -6.39 9.14
CA ASN A 149 12.69 -5.67 8.01
C ASN A 149 13.75 -5.13 7.04
N ILE A 150 14.86 -4.56 7.55
CA ILE A 150 16.01 -4.12 6.73
C ILE A 150 16.53 -5.30 5.90
N VAL A 151 16.94 -6.38 6.55
CA VAL A 151 17.58 -7.51 5.89
C VAL A 151 16.62 -8.19 4.92
N GLY A 152 15.38 -8.46 5.36
CA GLY A 152 14.36 -9.09 4.53
C GLY A 152 13.97 -8.24 3.32
N GLY A 153 13.74 -6.94 3.54
CA GLY A 153 13.35 -6.00 2.49
C GLY A 153 14.44 -5.85 1.41
N PHE A 154 15.71 -5.68 1.81
CA PHE A 154 16.80 -5.58 0.84
C PHE A 154 17.10 -6.91 0.15
N ALA A 155 17.06 -8.05 0.86
CA ALA A 155 17.29 -9.36 0.25
C ALA A 155 16.23 -9.73 -0.79
N VAL A 156 14.94 -9.45 -0.51
CA VAL A 156 13.85 -9.67 -1.46
C VAL A 156 13.99 -8.76 -2.67
N THR A 157 14.27 -7.47 -2.43
CA THR A 157 14.52 -6.51 -3.50
C THR A 157 15.65 -6.97 -4.42
N GLN A 158 16.78 -7.41 -3.85
CA GLN A 158 17.93 -7.88 -4.62
C GLN A 158 17.55 -9.05 -5.52
N ARG A 159 16.85 -10.06 -4.96
CA ARG A 159 16.33 -11.20 -5.74
C ARG A 159 15.41 -10.76 -6.86
N MET A 160 14.55 -9.75 -6.62
CA MET A 160 13.68 -9.21 -7.67
C MET A 160 14.46 -8.53 -8.78
N LEU A 161 15.48 -7.73 -8.44
CA LEU A 161 16.31 -7.02 -9.42
C LEU A 161 17.20 -7.98 -10.22
N ASP A 162 17.69 -9.05 -9.60
CA ASP A 162 18.51 -10.05 -10.30
C ASP A 162 17.73 -10.79 -11.39
N MET A 163 16.40 -10.91 -11.29
CA MET A 163 15.55 -11.46 -12.37
C MET A 163 15.52 -10.59 -13.64
N PHE A 164 15.93 -9.32 -13.55
CA PHE A 164 16.02 -8.41 -14.70
C PHE A 164 17.43 -8.38 -15.32
N ARG A 165 18.41 -9.04 -14.71
CA ARG A 165 19.77 -9.13 -15.24
C ARG A 165 19.82 -10.30 -16.22
N LYS A 166 20.27 -10.02 -17.45
CA LYS A 166 20.52 -11.04 -18.48
C LYS A 166 21.78 -11.81 -18.17
#